data_AF-A0A848KSP9-F1
#
_entry.id   AF-A0A848KSP9-F1
#
_cell.length_a   1.000
_cell.length_b   1.000
_cell.length_c   1.000
_cell.angle_alpha   90.00
_cell.angle_beta   90.00
_cell.angle_gamma   90.00
#
_symmetry.space_group_name_H-M   'P 1'
#
loop_
_entity.id
_entity.type
_entity.pdbx_description
1 polymer ?
#
loop_
_entity_poly.entity_id
_entity_poly.type
_entity_poly.pdbx_seq_one_letter_code
_entity_poly.pdbx_strand_id
1 'polypeptide(L)'
;MRSTMTAATQTLRNGVDTAALAQTIGAVKDNPDLAKVTFAVDSQWLTGCHQRAHTGRLRQNGVEVPSGHAGYVLDSDEPVALLGSDRAASPGEYVLQALAGCYAVSFATHAAKRGIELDSLRLELEVDFDLQGFLEVDDTVRPGAQEIRVVVHATSSNADDAQLRHLTDVVQRRSPIRDTLASPVRVVTTLAG
;
A
#
# COMPACT_ATOMS: atom_id res chain seq x y z
N MET A 1 -17.26 -22.69 -37.80
CA MET A 1 -17.34 -21.22 -37.73
C MET A 1 -16.56 -20.77 -36.50
N ARG A 2 -15.42 -20.09 -36.67
CA ARG A 2 -14.67 -19.52 -35.55
C ARG A 2 -15.37 -18.22 -35.16
N SER A 3 -16.02 -18.19 -34.00
CA SER A 3 -16.52 -16.94 -33.41
C SER A 3 -15.34 -16.03 -33.09
N THR A 4 -15.20 -14.97 -33.86
CA THR A 4 -14.40 -13.79 -33.51
C THR A 4 -15.07 -13.12 -32.33
N MET A 5 -14.54 -13.33 -31.12
CA MET A 5 -14.82 -12.45 -29.98
C MET A 5 -14.21 -11.09 -30.29
N THR A 6 -15.06 -10.10 -30.53
CA THR A 6 -14.67 -8.69 -30.56
C THR A 6 -14.07 -8.34 -29.21
N ALA A 7 -12.79 -7.97 -29.16
CA ALA A 7 -12.18 -7.43 -27.95
C ALA A 7 -12.94 -6.15 -27.57
N ALA A 8 -13.65 -6.16 -26.45
CA ALA A 8 -14.27 -4.95 -25.93
C ALA A 8 -13.16 -3.91 -25.70
N THR A 9 -13.35 -2.70 -26.23
CA THR A 9 -12.38 -1.60 -26.07
C THR A 9 -12.22 -1.30 -24.58
N GLN A 10 -11.07 -1.65 -24.03
CA GLN A 10 -10.76 -1.44 -22.62
C GLN A 10 -10.71 0.06 -22.34
N THR A 11 -11.62 0.56 -21.50
CA THR A 11 -11.62 1.99 -21.12
C THR A 11 -10.65 2.18 -19.97
N LEU A 12 -9.39 2.42 -20.32
CA LEU A 12 -8.32 2.73 -19.36
C LEU A 12 -8.34 4.21 -19.00
N ARG A 13 -8.27 4.51 -17.70
CA ARG A 13 -7.99 5.85 -17.18
C ARG A 13 -6.97 5.76 -16.07
N ASN A 14 -5.87 6.51 -16.18
CA ASN A 14 -4.73 6.42 -15.25
C ASN A 14 -4.15 5.00 -15.14
N GLY A 15 -4.21 4.22 -16.24
CA GLY A 15 -3.84 2.80 -16.24
C GLY A 15 -4.84 1.85 -15.55
N VAL A 16 -5.95 2.37 -15.02
CA VAL A 16 -7.02 1.59 -14.39
C VAL A 16 -8.10 1.25 -15.40
N ASP A 17 -8.44 -0.03 -15.52
CA ASP A 17 -9.62 -0.48 -16.27
C ASP A 17 -10.89 -0.08 -15.53
N THR A 18 -11.56 0.95 -16.03
CA THR A 18 -12.75 1.52 -15.40
C THR A 18 -13.96 0.58 -15.47
N ALA A 19 -14.04 -0.29 -16.48
CA ALA A 19 -15.10 -1.28 -16.60
C ALA A 19 -14.89 -2.42 -15.60
N ALA A 20 -13.66 -2.95 -15.50
CA ALA A 20 -13.32 -3.97 -14.51
C ALA A 20 -13.45 -3.45 -13.06
N LEU A 21 -13.10 -2.19 -12.81
CA LEU A 21 -13.33 -1.53 -11.52
C LEU A 21 -14.82 -1.47 -11.18
N ALA A 22 -15.67 -1.06 -12.13
CA ALA A 22 -17.11 -1.01 -11.93
C ALA A 22 -17.70 -2.40 -11.68
N GLN A 23 -17.25 -3.41 -12.42
CA GLN A 23 -17.64 -4.82 -12.20
C GLN A 23 -17.22 -5.32 -10.81
N THR A 24 -16.00 -5.01 -10.38
CA THR A 24 -15.50 -5.38 -9.05
C THR A 24 -16.36 -4.73 -7.96
N ILE A 25 -16.72 -3.46 -8.11
CA ILE A 25 -17.63 -2.77 -7.19
C ILE A 25 -19.02 -3.42 -7.18
N GLY A 26 -19.55 -3.80 -8.35
CA GLY A 26 -20.82 -4.52 -8.47
C GLY A 26 -20.79 -5.86 -7.74
N ALA A 27 -19.76 -6.67 -8.02
CA ALA A 27 -19.57 -7.97 -7.39
C ALA A 27 -19.49 -7.88 -5.86
N VAL A 28 -18.79 -6.86 -5.33
CA VAL A 28 -18.72 -6.61 -3.88
C VAL A 28 -20.06 -6.13 -3.31
N LYS A 29 -20.84 -5.34 -4.06
CA LYS A 29 -22.19 -4.96 -3.61
C LYS A 29 -23.13 -6.16 -3.53
N ASP A 30 -23.04 -7.05 -4.51
CA ASP A 30 -23.87 -8.26 -4.58
C ASP A 30 -23.43 -9.31 -3.55
N ASN A 31 -22.11 -9.42 -3.31
CA ASN A 31 -21.51 -10.28 -2.32
C ASN A 31 -20.39 -9.56 -1.54
N PRO A 32 -20.72 -8.93 -0.39
CA PRO A 32 -19.75 -8.18 0.42
C PRO A 32 -18.56 -8.99 0.92
N ASP A 33 -18.67 -10.32 1.01
CA ASP A 33 -17.55 -11.17 1.43
C ASP A 33 -16.39 -11.14 0.43
N LEU A 34 -16.65 -10.81 -0.84
CA LEU A 34 -15.60 -10.62 -1.85
C LEU A 34 -14.68 -9.43 -1.53
N ALA A 35 -15.07 -8.52 -0.64
CA ALA A 35 -14.19 -7.43 -0.17
C ALA A 35 -13.19 -7.88 0.90
N LYS A 36 -13.34 -9.07 1.46
CA LYS A 36 -12.44 -9.59 2.50
C LYS A 36 -11.19 -10.17 1.84
N VAL A 37 -10.05 -9.52 2.07
CA VAL A 37 -8.77 -9.95 1.52
C VAL A 37 -7.77 -10.24 2.63
N THR A 38 -6.88 -11.20 2.39
CA THR A 38 -5.76 -11.50 3.28
C THR A 38 -4.47 -11.53 2.47
N PHE A 39 -3.54 -10.65 2.84
CA PHE A 39 -2.17 -10.65 2.35
C PHE A 39 -1.31 -11.49 3.30
N ALA A 40 -0.28 -12.11 2.76
CA ALA A 40 0.66 -12.93 3.53
C ALA A 40 2.09 -12.57 3.13
N VAL A 41 2.99 -12.69 4.10
CA VAL A 41 4.43 -12.59 3.91
C VAL A 41 5.07 -13.60 4.85
N ASP A 42 6.11 -14.28 4.36
CA ASP A 42 7.00 -15.11 5.17
C ASP A 42 8.37 -14.44 5.20
N SER A 43 9.03 -14.38 6.35
CA SER A 43 10.31 -13.69 6.49
C SER A 43 11.28 -14.51 7.33
N GLN A 44 12.54 -14.47 6.92
CA GLN A 44 13.65 -15.11 7.57
C GLN A 44 14.71 -14.08 7.97
N TRP A 45 15.10 -14.11 9.25
CA TRP A 45 16.29 -13.42 9.72
C TRP A 45 17.54 -14.04 9.10
N LEU A 46 18.43 -13.20 8.58
CA LEU A 46 19.67 -13.64 7.96
C LEU A 46 20.86 -13.37 8.88
N THR A 47 21.11 -12.11 9.22
CA THR A 47 22.18 -11.70 10.15
C THR A 47 22.05 -10.22 10.51
N GLY A 48 22.46 -9.82 11.73
CA GLY A 48 22.35 -8.43 12.18
C GLY A 48 20.93 -7.89 12.00
N CYS A 49 20.81 -6.68 11.44
CA CYS A 49 19.54 -6.05 11.09
C CYS A 49 18.92 -6.54 9.76
N HIS A 50 19.54 -7.51 9.08
CA HIS A 50 19.08 -7.98 7.77
C HIS A 50 18.17 -9.18 7.86
N GLN A 51 17.06 -9.05 7.14
CA GLN A 51 16.11 -10.11 6.86
C GLN A 51 15.79 -10.17 5.37
N ARG A 52 15.27 -11.32 4.95
CA ARG A 52 14.62 -11.48 3.64
C ARG A 52 13.21 -12.03 3.79
N ALA A 53 12.28 -11.46 3.05
CA ALA A 53 10.89 -11.85 3.02
C ALA A 53 10.41 -12.24 1.62
N HIS A 54 9.42 -13.13 1.57
CA HIS A 54 8.74 -13.56 0.36
C HIS A 54 7.24 -13.28 0.49
N THR A 55 6.66 -12.60 -0.50
CA THR A 55 5.20 -12.42 -0.55
C THR A 55 4.50 -13.76 -0.73
N GLY A 56 3.54 -14.02 0.15
CA GLY A 56 2.69 -15.20 0.12
C GLY A 56 1.48 -15.04 -0.80
N ARG A 57 0.62 -16.05 -0.81
CA ARG A 57 -0.54 -16.09 -1.70
C ARG A 57 -1.68 -15.21 -1.18
N LEU A 58 -2.25 -14.40 -2.07
CA LEU A 58 -3.43 -13.60 -1.80
C LEU A 58 -4.62 -14.52 -1.57
N ARG A 59 -5.40 -14.25 -0.52
CA ARG A 59 -6.70 -14.90 -0.30
C ARG A 59 -7.82 -13.88 -0.39
N GLN A 60 -8.90 -14.24 -1.07
CA GLN A 60 -10.15 -13.49 -1.14
C GLN A 60 -11.26 -14.34 -0.55
N ASN A 61 -11.97 -13.81 0.44
CA ASN A 61 -12.95 -14.55 1.25
C ASN A 61 -12.39 -15.89 1.78
N GLY A 62 -11.15 -15.89 2.25
CA GLY A 62 -10.46 -17.09 2.75
C GLY A 62 -9.99 -18.08 1.68
N VAL A 63 -10.39 -17.90 0.41
CA VAL A 63 -9.98 -18.76 -0.71
C VAL A 63 -8.75 -18.17 -1.38
N GLU A 64 -7.74 -19.01 -1.64
CA GLU A 64 -6.56 -18.60 -2.39
C GLU A 64 -6.94 -18.16 -3.80
N VAL A 65 -6.53 -16.95 -4.18
CA VAL A 65 -6.73 -16.44 -5.52
C VAL A 65 -5.62 -16.99 -6.41
N PRO A 66 -5.93 -17.68 -7.52
CA PRO A 66 -4.91 -18.09 -8.48
C PRO A 66 -4.24 -16.84 -9.06
N SER A 67 -3.06 -16.52 -8.55
CA SER A 67 -2.24 -15.43 -9.08
C SER A 67 -1.12 -16.02 -9.92
N GLY A 68 -1.00 -15.60 -11.19
CA GLY A 68 0.16 -15.93 -12.05
C GLY A 68 1.47 -15.24 -11.63
N HIS A 69 1.54 -14.79 -10.37
CA HIS A 69 2.61 -14.02 -9.78
C HIS A 69 3.63 -14.97 -9.13
N ALA A 70 4.88 -14.92 -9.61
CA ALA A 70 6.02 -15.50 -8.92
C ALA A 70 6.37 -14.57 -7.75
N GLY A 71 6.07 -15.00 -6.52
CA GLY A 71 6.33 -14.27 -5.26
C GLY A 71 7.47 -13.25 -5.30
N TYR A 72 7.22 -12.02 -4.84
CA TYR A 72 8.25 -10.98 -4.72
C TYR A 72 9.16 -11.27 -3.51
N VAL A 73 10.45 -11.01 -3.69
CA VAL A 73 11.46 -11.00 -2.63
C VAL A 73 11.63 -9.58 -2.13
N LEU A 74 11.60 -9.40 -0.81
CA LEU A 74 11.77 -8.12 -0.12
C LEU A 74 12.90 -8.26 0.89
N ASP A 75 14.02 -7.59 0.66
CA ASP A 75 15.12 -7.50 1.62
C ASP A 75 14.94 -6.24 2.47
N SER A 76 15.23 -6.33 3.77
CA SER A 76 15.25 -5.16 4.67
C SER A 76 16.45 -5.20 5.59
N ASP A 77 17.08 -4.05 5.80
CA ASP A 77 18.26 -3.85 6.66
C ASP A 77 18.10 -2.53 7.43
N GLU A 78 19.14 -2.00 8.05
CA GLU A 78 19.16 -0.62 8.57
C GLU A 78 20.36 0.16 8.00
N PRO A 79 20.31 1.51 8.01
CA PRO A 79 21.49 2.33 7.74
C PRO A 79 22.62 2.04 8.73
N VAL A 80 23.87 2.31 8.35
CA VAL A 80 25.04 2.14 9.24
C VAL A 80 24.89 2.94 10.54
N ALA A 81 24.32 4.14 10.46
CA ALA A 81 24.04 4.98 11.63
C ALA A 81 23.07 4.34 12.64
N LEU A 82 22.28 3.34 12.19
CA LEU A 82 21.34 2.56 12.99
C LEU A 82 21.78 1.09 13.09
N LEU A 83 23.10 0.85 13.07
CA LEU A 83 23.75 -0.45 13.28
C LEU A 83 23.52 -1.50 12.20
N GLY A 84 22.88 -1.13 11.08
CA GLY A 84 22.76 -2.01 9.94
C GLY A 84 23.96 -1.92 9.00
N SER A 85 23.80 -2.49 7.80
CA SER A 85 24.84 -2.52 6.77
C SER A 85 24.47 -1.75 5.50
N ASP A 86 23.36 -1.00 5.52
CA ASP A 86 22.87 -0.19 4.41
C ASP A 86 22.73 -0.99 3.09
N ARG A 87 22.38 -2.28 3.21
CA ARG A 87 22.32 -3.21 2.06
C ARG A 87 20.93 -3.28 1.42
N ALA A 88 19.91 -2.78 2.11
CA ALA A 88 18.51 -2.82 1.71
C ALA A 88 17.72 -1.74 2.46
N ALA A 89 16.49 -1.46 2.01
CA ALA A 89 15.63 -0.47 2.64
C ALA A 89 15.33 -0.80 4.11
N SER A 90 15.26 0.24 4.94
CA SER A 90 14.87 0.15 6.34
C SER A 90 13.40 -0.21 6.52
N PRO A 91 13.02 -0.85 7.64
CA PRO A 91 11.62 -1.03 8.02
C PRO A 91 10.83 0.29 8.03
N GLY A 92 11.46 1.39 8.45
CA GLY A 92 10.86 2.73 8.39
C GLY A 92 10.54 3.17 6.95
N GLU A 93 11.48 2.97 6.02
CA GLU A 93 11.24 3.24 4.59
C GLU A 93 10.20 2.30 3.99
N TYR A 94 10.13 1.04 4.43
CA TYR A 94 9.06 0.11 4.02
C TYR A 94 7.68 0.59 4.45
N VAL A 95 7.54 1.20 5.63
CA VAL A 95 6.29 1.83 6.07
C VAL A 95 5.89 2.97 5.12
N LEU A 96 6.84 3.84 4.77
CA LEU A 96 6.61 4.93 3.82
C LEU A 96 6.26 4.41 2.42
N GLN A 97 6.97 3.39 1.94
CA GLN A 97 6.73 2.76 0.65
C GLN A 97 5.33 2.12 0.59
N ALA A 98 4.90 1.45 1.65
CA ALA A 98 3.55 0.89 1.75
C ALA A 98 2.47 1.98 1.68
N LEU A 99 2.66 3.10 2.39
CA LEU A 99 1.74 4.23 2.35
C LEU A 99 1.70 4.89 0.97
N ALA A 100 2.87 5.15 0.37
CA ALA A 100 3.01 5.72 -0.96
C ALA A 100 2.32 4.86 -2.03
N GLY A 101 2.55 3.55 -2.01
CA GLY A 101 1.88 2.61 -2.91
C GLY A 101 0.36 2.60 -2.73
N CYS A 102 -0.12 2.63 -1.48
CA CYS A 102 -1.54 2.70 -1.19
C CYS A 102 -2.17 4.01 -1.69
N TYR A 103 -1.48 5.14 -1.52
CA TYR A 103 -1.92 6.43 -2.03
C TYR A 103 -1.94 6.44 -3.56
N ALA A 104 -0.90 5.95 -4.23
CA ALA A 104 -0.86 5.88 -5.69
C ALA A 104 -2.04 5.08 -6.27
N VAL A 105 -2.32 3.89 -5.72
CA VAL A 105 -3.49 3.08 -6.13
C VAL A 105 -4.80 3.82 -5.84
N SER A 106 -4.91 4.45 -4.68
CA SER A 106 -6.11 5.19 -4.28
C SER A 106 -6.36 6.41 -5.19
N PHE A 107 -5.33 7.19 -5.51
CA PHE A 107 -5.40 8.31 -6.45
C PHE A 107 -5.85 7.83 -7.83
N ALA A 108 -5.15 6.84 -8.40
CA ALA A 108 -5.44 6.33 -9.73
C ALA A 108 -6.90 5.84 -9.85
N THR A 109 -7.34 4.99 -8.91
CA THR A 109 -8.69 4.39 -8.92
C THR A 109 -9.79 5.41 -8.63
N HIS A 110 -9.59 6.32 -7.67
CA HIS A 110 -10.59 7.34 -7.34
C HIS A 110 -10.69 8.46 -8.36
N ALA A 111 -9.58 8.83 -9.01
CA ALA A 111 -9.57 9.73 -10.16
C ALA A 111 -10.28 9.09 -11.35
N ALA A 112 -9.94 7.83 -11.65
CA ALA A 112 -10.53 7.08 -12.77
C ALA A 112 -12.06 7.01 -12.66
N LYS A 113 -12.57 6.69 -11.46
CA LYS A 113 -14.00 6.68 -11.14
C LYS A 113 -14.69 8.04 -11.32
N ARG A 114 -13.95 9.15 -11.19
CA ARG A 114 -14.48 10.52 -11.23
C ARG A 114 -14.35 11.21 -12.58
N GLY A 115 -13.77 10.55 -13.59
CA GLY A 115 -13.50 11.24 -14.85
C GLY A 115 -12.15 11.95 -14.92
N ILE A 116 -11.37 11.94 -13.83
CA ILE A 116 -10.15 12.74 -13.72
C ILE A 116 -8.96 11.97 -14.29
N GLU A 117 -8.26 12.60 -15.23
CA GLU A 117 -7.00 12.12 -15.78
C GLU A 117 -5.85 12.77 -15.02
N LEU A 118 -4.97 11.95 -14.47
CA LEU A 118 -3.76 12.41 -13.79
C LEU A 118 -2.65 12.45 -14.83
N ASP A 119 -2.15 13.64 -15.14
CA ASP A 119 -0.98 13.78 -16.02
C ASP A 119 0.31 13.43 -15.25
N SER A 120 0.34 13.73 -13.94
CA SER A 120 1.42 13.35 -13.05
C SER A 120 0.94 13.14 -11.60
N LEU A 121 1.65 12.28 -10.88
CA LEU A 121 1.53 12.08 -9.43
C LEU A 121 2.91 11.77 -8.87
N ARG A 122 3.38 12.60 -7.93
CA ARG A 122 4.60 12.39 -7.15
C ARG A 122 4.29 12.61 -5.68
N LEU A 123 4.83 11.75 -4.83
CA LEU A 123 4.65 11.79 -3.39
C LEU A 123 6.03 11.96 -2.73
N GLU A 124 6.14 12.89 -1.79
CA GLU A 124 7.29 12.99 -0.88
C GLU A 124 6.81 12.61 0.52
N LEU A 125 7.51 11.68 1.17
CA LEU A 125 7.10 11.17 2.49
C LEU A 125 8.29 11.13 3.44
N GLU A 126 8.04 11.44 4.69
CA GLU A 126 8.98 11.30 5.80
C GLU A 126 8.26 10.75 7.03
N VAL A 127 9.01 10.06 7.89
CA VAL A 127 8.53 9.54 9.18
C VAL A 127 9.55 9.81 10.27
N ASP A 128 9.09 10.28 11.43
CA ASP A 128 9.94 10.51 12.59
C ASP A 128 9.79 9.38 13.61
N PHE A 129 10.92 9.00 14.22
CA PHE A 129 11.00 8.08 15.33
C PHE A 129 11.88 8.68 16.44
N ASP A 130 11.50 8.43 17.70
CA ASP A 130 12.40 8.59 18.84
C ASP A 130 12.84 7.20 19.30
N LEU A 131 14.13 6.94 19.14
CA LEU A 131 14.70 5.62 19.39
C LEU A 131 14.93 5.34 20.88
N GLN A 132 14.70 6.28 21.79
CA GLN A 132 14.88 6.03 23.23
C GLN A 132 14.03 4.86 23.73
N GLY A 133 12.79 4.74 23.24
CA GLY A 133 11.91 3.62 23.58
C GLY A 133 12.35 2.29 22.96
N PHE A 134 12.99 2.31 21.79
CA PHE A 134 13.55 1.10 21.15
C PHE A 134 14.86 0.67 21.82
N LEU A 135 15.68 1.64 22.22
CA LEU A 135 16.99 1.43 22.85
C LEU A 135 16.90 1.23 24.38
N GLU A 136 15.70 1.18 24.94
CA GLU A 136 15.45 0.99 26.38
C GLU A 136 16.12 2.06 27.25
N VAL A 137 16.21 3.30 26.73
CA VAL A 137 16.78 4.47 27.45
C VAL A 137 15.71 5.17 28.29
N ASP A 138 14.48 5.26 27.78
CA ASP A 138 13.33 5.86 28.46
C ASP A 138 12.04 5.08 28.12
N ASP A 139 11.53 4.34 29.11
CA ASP A 139 10.31 3.51 28.98
C ASP A 139 9.02 4.34 28.80
N THR A 140 9.08 5.66 29.03
CA THR A 140 7.93 6.55 28.79
C THR A 140 7.81 6.97 27.33
N VAL A 141 8.89 6.82 26.55
CA VAL A 141 8.91 7.12 25.11
C VAL A 141 8.38 5.93 24.32
N ARG A 142 7.34 6.16 23.52
CA ARG A 142 6.80 5.12 22.62
C ARG A 142 7.79 4.83 21.48
N PRO A 143 8.12 3.57 21.19
CA PRO A 143 9.07 3.22 20.12
C PRO A 143 8.52 3.35 18.68
N GLY A 144 7.20 3.52 18.52
CA GLY A 144 6.56 3.66 17.20
C GLY A 144 6.68 5.06 16.61
N ALA A 145 6.36 5.19 15.32
CA ALA A 145 6.39 6.45 14.57
C ALA A 145 5.65 7.59 15.31
N GLN A 146 6.23 8.79 15.30
CA GLN A 146 5.66 9.98 15.94
C GLN A 146 4.77 10.76 14.97
N GLU A 147 5.27 11.02 13.77
CA GLU A 147 4.55 11.70 12.70
C GLU A 147 4.98 11.14 11.34
N ILE A 148 4.02 11.02 10.41
CA ILE A 148 4.28 10.79 9.00
C ILE A 148 3.74 11.99 8.23
N ARG A 149 4.62 12.63 7.45
CA ARG A 149 4.25 13.78 6.59
C ARG A 149 4.25 13.34 5.15
N VAL A 150 3.24 13.78 4.38
CA VAL A 150 3.10 13.45 2.96
C VAL A 150 2.83 14.72 2.16
N VAL A 151 3.69 15.02 1.19
CA VAL A 151 3.46 16.08 0.19
C VAL A 151 3.02 15.43 -1.11
N VAL A 152 1.85 15.84 -1.63
CA VAL A 152 1.30 15.34 -2.89
C VAL A 152 1.51 16.39 -3.97
N HIS A 153 2.22 16.02 -5.02
CA HIS A 153 2.33 16.78 -6.27
C HIS A 153 1.52 16.06 -7.35
N ALA A 154 0.41 16.65 -7.78
CA ALA A 154 -0.43 16.08 -8.83
C ALA A 154 -0.85 17.16 -9.82
N THR A 155 -0.89 16.79 -11.10
CA THR A 155 -1.39 17.66 -12.17
C THR A 155 -2.44 16.93 -13.00
N SER A 156 -3.37 17.69 -13.55
CA SER A 156 -4.40 17.19 -14.43
C SER A 156 -4.73 18.24 -15.48
N SER A 157 -4.92 17.78 -16.72
CA SER A 157 -5.31 18.59 -17.86
C SER A 157 -6.82 18.79 -17.93
N ASN A 158 -7.58 17.97 -17.19
CA ASN A 158 -9.04 17.94 -17.21
C ASN A 158 -9.69 18.14 -15.84
N ALA A 159 -8.92 18.51 -14.82
CA ALA A 159 -9.40 18.83 -13.48
C ALA A 159 -8.66 20.02 -12.89
N ASP A 160 -9.39 20.84 -12.12
CA ASP A 160 -8.83 21.99 -11.41
C ASP A 160 -8.22 21.62 -10.05
N ASP A 161 -7.53 22.60 -9.45
CA ASP A 161 -6.94 22.50 -8.11
C ASP A 161 -7.94 22.06 -7.03
N ALA A 162 -9.19 22.51 -7.11
CA ALA A 162 -10.19 22.18 -6.10
C ALA A 162 -10.61 20.70 -6.21
N GLN A 163 -10.74 20.18 -7.42
CA GLN A 163 -10.99 18.77 -7.70
C GLN A 163 -9.81 17.89 -7.27
N LEU A 164 -8.57 18.33 -7.50
CA LEU A 164 -7.37 17.62 -7.03
C LEU A 164 -7.25 17.63 -5.51
N ARG A 165 -7.54 18.75 -4.83
CA ARG A 165 -7.60 18.80 -3.36
C ARG A 165 -8.70 17.88 -2.81
N HIS A 166 -9.88 17.90 -3.41
CA HIS A 166 -10.95 16.98 -3.03
C HIS A 166 -10.57 15.52 -3.24
N LEU A 167 -9.85 15.20 -4.33
CA LEU A 167 -9.34 13.86 -4.59
C LEU A 167 -8.34 13.44 -3.49
N THR A 168 -7.42 14.33 -3.10
CA THR A 168 -6.49 14.10 -1.99
C THR A 168 -7.23 13.81 -0.67
N ASP A 169 -8.27 14.57 -0.36
CA ASP A 169 -9.10 14.33 0.83
C ASP A 169 -9.81 12.97 0.78
N VAL A 170 -10.27 12.56 -0.40
CA VAL A 170 -10.88 11.24 -0.60
C VAL A 170 -9.84 10.14 -0.37
N VAL A 171 -8.63 10.27 -0.91
CA VAL A 171 -7.54 9.31 -0.73
C VAL A 171 -7.19 9.18 0.75
N GLN A 172 -7.05 10.30 1.47
CA GLN A 172 -6.78 10.28 2.90
C GLN A 172 -7.86 9.52 3.69
N ARG A 173 -9.14 9.70 3.35
CA ARG A 173 -10.25 9.01 4.05
C ARG A 173 -10.44 7.55 3.65
N ARG A 174 -9.92 7.12 2.50
CA ARG A 174 -10.22 5.81 1.91
C ARG A 174 -9.02 4.88 1.82
N SER A 175 -7.80 5.37 2.05
CA SER A 175 -6.58 4.57 2.05
C SER A 175 -6.57 3.57 3.23
N PRO A 176 -6.56 2.25 2.97
CA PRO A 176 -6.49 1.25 4.04
C PRO A 176 -5.17 1.30 4.82
N ILE A 177 -4.05 1.60 4.14
CA ILE A 177 -2.75 1.68 4.80
C ILE A 177 -2.64 2.92 5.69
N ARG A 178 -3.17 4.08 5.25
CA ARG A 178 -3.22 5.26 6.14
C ARG A 178 -4.07 4.99 7.37
N ASP A 179 -5.24 4.37 7.22
CA ASP A 179 -6.07 3.98 8.37
C ASP A 179 -5.31 3.04 9.31
N THR A 180 -4.65 2.01 8.76
CA THR A 180 -3.80 1.09 9.52
C THR A 180 -2.70 1.80 10.33
N LEU A 181 -2.10 2.87 9.78
CA LEU A 181 -1.04 3.63 10.45
C LEU A 181 -1.57 4.69 11.43
N ALA A 182 -2.78 5.20 11.20
CA ALA A 182 -3.38 6.27 11.99
C ALA A 182 -4.35 5.78 13.08
N SER A 183 -4.72 4.50 13.06
CA SER A 183 -5.69 3.89 13.97
C SER A 183 -5.09 2.67 14.70
N PRO A 184 -5.49 2.38 15.95
CA PRO A 184 -5.05 1.17 16.64
C PRO A 184 -5.48 -0.10 15.90
N VAL A 185 -4.52 -0.96 15.58
CA VAL A 185 -4.75 -2.30 15.02
C VAL A 185 -4.27 -3.35 16.02
N ARG A 186 -5.10 -4.37 16.28
CA ARG A 186 -4.70 -5.49 17.14
C ARG A 186 -3.65 -6.32 16.42
N VAL A 187 -2.42 -6.29 16.93
CA VAL A 187 -1.32 -7.19 16.52
C VAL A 187 -1.19 -8.29 17.56
N VAL A 188 -1.18 -9.55 17.11
CA VAL A 188 -1.03 -10.73 17.98
C VAL A 188 0.24 -11.46 17.57
N THR A 189 1.16 -11.62 18.51
CA THR A 189 2.42 -12.35 18.31
C THR A 189 2.38 -13.64 19.12
N THR A 190 2.84 -14.73 18.54
CA THR A 190 2.94 -16.04 19.21
C THR A 190 4.29 -16.64 18.87
N LEU A 191 5.02 -17.08 19.90
CA LEU A 191 6.22 -17.88 19.71
C LEU A 191 5.79 -19.31 19.37
N ALA A 192 6.16 -19.80 18.19
CA ALA A 192 5.97 -21.20 17.83
C ALA A 192 6.92 -22.08 18.69
N GLY A 193 6.41 -23.22 19.15
CA GLY A 193 7.17 -24.23 19.88
C GLY A 193 7.71 -25.34 19.00
#